data_AF-A0A1G4B0U3-F1
#
_entry.id   AF-A0A1G4B0U3-F1
#
_cell.length_a   1.000
_cell.length_b   1.000
_cell.length_c   1.000
_cell.angle_alpha   90.00
_cell.angle_beta   90.00
_cell.angle_gamma   90.00
#
_symmetry.space_group_name_H-M   'P 1'
#
loop_
_entity.id
_entity.type
_entity.pdbx_description
1 polymer ?
#
loop_
_entity_poly.entity_id
_entity_poly.type
_entity_poly.pdbx_seq_one_letter_code
_entity_poly.pdbx_strand_id
1 'polypeptide(L)'
;MALAAPSILELDKRAITCLNVGATATARWTNSAGKSCTFTGVVGSNYGANGAGSGDYSCNGRCGAGCTGTALGDVYTQDCFSHDICSYFNNASGGTSDPNCGAAYNAAVDDTVLGALNGCGQTNPSNAVSKPSTQPVCS
;
A
#
# COMPACT_ATOMS: atom_id res chain seq x y z
N MET A 1 41.53 21.19 3.53
CA MET A 1 40.40 20.57 4.25
C MET A 1 39.11 20.93 3.52
N ALA A 2 38.08 20.08 3.63
CA ALA A 2 36.76 20.11 2.99
C ALA A 2 36.62 19.28 1.69
N LEU A 3 36.38 17.98 1.87
CA LEU A 3 35.73 17.12 0.87
C LEU A 3 34.23 17.41 0.92
N ALA A 4 33.68 17.98 -0.15
CA ALA A 4 32.24 18.02 -0.38
C ALA A 4 31.79 16.62 -0.82
N ALA A 5 31.04 15.92 0.03
CA ALA A 5 30.24 14.77 -0.38
C ALA A 5 28.86 15.29 -0.81
N PRO A 6 28.43 15.15 -2.08
CA PRO A 6 27.04 15.32 -2.41
C PRO A 6 26.27 14.08 -1.93
N SER A 7 25.40 14.35 -0.96
CA SER A 7 24.12 13.71 -0.67
C SER A 7 23.87 12.37 -1.37
N ILE A 8 24.06 11.31 -0.59
CA ILE A 8 23.15 10.17 -0.40
C ILE A 8 21.86 10.30 -1.24
N LEU A 9 21.96 10.09 -2.55
CA LEU A 9 20.88 9.57 -3.39
C LEU A 9 20.75 8.07 -3.09
N GLU A 10 20.72 7.72 -1.80
CA GLU A 10 19.97 6.54 -1.40
C GLU A 10 18.53 6.92 -1.70
N LEU A 11 18.10 6.48 -2.88
CA LEU A 11 16.83 5.79 -2.96
C LEU A 11 16.81 4.85 -1.73
N ASP A 12 16.30 5.34 -0.60
CA ASP A 12 15.94 4.58 0.58
C ASP A 12 14.95 3.53 0.06
N LYS A 13 15.51 2.45 -0.48
CA LYS A 13 14.80 1.26 -0.89
C LYS A 13 14.34 0.67 0.43
N ARG A 14 13.17 1.12 0.87
CA ARG A 14 12.62 0.81 2.18
C ARG A 14 12.74 -0.70 2.35
N ALA A 15 13.36 -1.12 3.44
CA ALA A 15 13.45 -2.53 3.76
C ALA A 15 12.04 -3.12 3.70
N ILE A 16 11.89 -4.23 2.98
CA ILE A 16 10.62 -4.94 2.85
C ILE A 16 10.09 -5.22 4.25
N THR A 17 8.93 -4.66 4.57
CA THR A 17 8.30 -4.84 5.88
C THR A 17 7.09 -5.75 5.70
N CYS A 18 7.23 -7.02 6.06
CA CYS A 18 6.12 -7.96 6.07
C CYS A 18 5.05 -7.53 7.09
N LEU A 19 3.79 -7.60 6.69
CA LEU A 19 2.65 -7.38 7.58
C LEU A 19 1.88 -8.68 7.78
N ASN A 20 1.33 -8.89 8.97
CA ASN A 20 0.50 -10.07 9.25
C ASN A 20 -0.98 -9.77 9.01
N VAL A 21 -1.70 -10.67 8.34
CA VAL A 21 -3.17 -10.60 8.19
C VAL A 21 -3.83 -10.53 9.58
N GLY A 22 -4.78 -9.62 9.74
CA GLY A 22 -5.45 -9.35 11.02
C GLY A 22 -4.69 -8.40 11.95
N ALA A 23 -3.43 -8.08 11.67
CA ALA A 23 -2.71 -7.06 12.42
C ALA A 23 -3.20 -5.65 12.05
N THR A 24 -3.03 -4.70 12.98
CA THR A 24 -3.22 -3.28 12.70
C THR A 24 -1.96 -2.72 12.06
N ALA A 25 -2.11 -1.97 10.97
CA ALA A 25 -1.03 -1.27 10.29
C ALA A 25 -1.41 0.18 9.98
N THR A 26 -0.41 1.04 9.85
CA THR A 26 -0.60 2.46 9.50
C THR A 26 -0.08 2.70 8.09
N ALA A 27 -1.00 2.91 7.15
CA ALA A 27 -0.73 3.39 5.81
C ALA A 27 -0.23 4.84 5.85
N ARG A 28 0.77 5.16 5.02
CA ARG A 28 1.31 6.50 4.86
C ARG A 28 1.57 6.81 3.39
N TRP A 29 1.18 7.99 2.94
CA TRP A 29 1.47 8.45 1.58
C TRP A 29 1.54 9.97 1.52
N THR A 30 2.13 10.50 0.46
CA THR A 30 2.10 11.93 0.14
C THR A 30 1.11 12.15 -0.99
N ASN A 31 0.11 13.01 -0.78
CA ASN A 31 -0.91 13.29 -1.80
C ASN A 31 -0.45 14.34 -2.82
N SER A 32 -1.28 14.60 -3.84
CA SER A 32 -1.00 15.58 -4.89
C SER A 32 -0.83 17.02 -4.41
N ALA A 33 -1.34 17.35 -3.21
CA ALA A 33 -1.17 18.65 -2.58
C ALA A 33 0.13 18.75 -1.75
N GLY A 34 0.99 17.72 -1.77
CA GLY A 34 2.22 17.65 -1.01
C GLY A 34 2.04 17.37 0.48
N LYS A 35 0.83 17.01 0.93
CA LYS A 35 0.54 16.71 2.34
C LYS A 35 0.88 15.27 2.67
N SER A 36 1.34 15.05 3.90
CA SER A 36 1.55 13.71 4.44
C SER A 36 0.23 13.18 4.99
N CYS A 37 -0.30 12.13 4.39
CA CYS A 37 -1.54 11.48 4.77
C CYS A 37 -1.26 10.16 5.50
N THR A 38 -2.08 9.87 6.51
CA THR A 38 -2.01 8.62 7.28
C THR A 38 -3.40 8.02 7.51
N PHE A 39 -3.46 6.70 7.55
CA PHE A 39 -4.65 5.95 7.92
C PHE A 39 -4.25 4.67 8.65
N THR A 40 -4.97 4.32 9.71
CA THR A 40 -4.73 3.09 10.45
C THR A 40 -5.89 2.13 10.23
N GLY A 41 -5.58 0.91 9.82
CA GLY A 41 -6.56 -0.13 9.51
C GLY A 41 -6.01 -1.53 9.76
N VAL A 42 -6.83 -2.53 9.46
CA VAL A 42 -6.48 -3.94 9.65
C VAL A 42 -6.01 -4.54 8.32
N VAL A 43 -4.87 -5.23 8.35
CA VAL A 43 -4.30 -5.94 7.20
C VAL A 43 -5.20 -7.11 6.81
N GLY A 44 -5.46 -7.28 5.52
CA GLY A 44 -6.39 -8.27 4.99
C GLY A 44 -7.87 -7.84 5.06
N SER A 45 -8.16 -6.57 5.38
CA SER A 45 -9.53 -6.04 5.33
C SER A 45 -10.14 -6.16 3.93
N ASN A 46 -11.48 -6.17 3.87
CA ASN A 46 -12.22 -6.15 2.62
C ASN A 46 -13.09 -4.89 2.52
N TYR A 47 -12.62 -3.87 1.81
CA TYR A 47 -13.36 -2.62 1.63
C TYR A 47 -14.27 -2.64 0.38
N GLY A 48 -14.14 -3.65 -0.49
CA GLY A 48 -14.86 -3.74 -1.76
C GLY A 48 -14.36 -2.72 -2.78
N ALA A 49 -15.27 -2.10 -3.53
CA ALA A 49 -14.93 -1.02 -4.46
C ALA A 49 -14.77 0.33 -3.75
N ASN A 50 -13.95 1.22 -4.33
CA ASN A 50 -13.77 2.59 -3.84
C ASN A 50 -15.03 3.47 -4.00
N GLY A 51 -14.91 4.75 -3.64
CA GLY A 51 -16.01 5.72 -3.73
C GLY A 51 -16.53 5.94 -5.17
N ALA A 52 -15.71 5.69 -6.18
CA ALA A 52 -16.10 5.74 -7.60
C ALA A 52 -16.73 4.43 -8.11
N GLY A 53 -16.86 3.40 -7.25
CA GLY A 53 -17.37 2.09 -7.64
C GLY A 53 -16.39 1.27 -8.48
N SER A 54 -15.10 1.62 -8.46
CA SER A 54 -14.05 0.92 -9.20
C SER A 54 -13.04 0.23 -8.28
N GLY A 55 -12.25 -0.67 -8.87
CA GLY A 55 -11.22 -1.42 -8.17
C GLY A 55 -11.75 -2.52 -7.26
N ASP A 56 -10.82 -3.36 -6.80
CA ASP A 56 -11.05 -4.38 -5.80
C ASP A 56 -10.06 -4.16 -4.65
N TYR A 57 -10.58 -3.60 -3.56
CA TYR A 57 -9.83 -3.32 -2.33
C TYR A 57 -10.14 -4.37 -1.25
N SER A 58 -10.31 -5.61 -1.67
CA SER A 58 -10.24 -6.77 -0.79
C SER A 58 -8.79 -7.16 -0.47
N CYS A 59 -8.55 -7.79 0.67
CA CYS A 59 -7.22 -8.19 1.14
C CYS A 59 -6.22 -7.02 1.26
N ASN A 60 -6.63 -5.89 1.84
CA ASN A 60 -5.77 -4.70 1.94
C ASN A 60 -4.41 -5.02 2.56
N GLY A 61 -3.33 -4.64 1.87
CA GLY A 61 -1.97 -4.98 2.26
C GLY A 61 -1.34 -6.09 1.46
N ARG A 62 -2.14 -6.82 0.68
CA ARG A 62 -1.66 -7.81 -0.27
C ARG A 62 -1.08 -7.11 -1.49
N CYS A 63 0.12 -7.47 -1.89
CA CYS A 63 0.72 -6.99 -3.13
C CYS A 63 0.01 -7.61 -4.34
N GLY A 64 -0.81 -6.80 -5.01
CA GLY A 64 -1.60 -7.21 -6.18
C GLY A 64 -3.00 -6.61 -6.17
N ALA A 65 -3.85 -7.08 -7.07
CA ALA A 65 -5.25 -6.65 -7.11
C ALA A 65 -6.13 -7.55 -6.23
N GLY A 66 -6.75 -6.99 -5.18
CA GLY A 66 -7.74 -7.70 -4.37
C GLY A 66 -7.26 -9.02 -3.74
N CYS A 67 -8.19 -9.83 -3.26
CA CYS A 67 -7.91 -11.19 -2.79
C CYS A 67 -7.77 -12.21 -3.94
N THR A 68 -8.38 -11.96 -5.10
CA THR A 68 -8.48 -12.93 -6.21
C THR A 68 -7.84 -12.44 -7.50
N GLY A 69 -7.40 -11.19 -7.56
CA GLY A 69 -6.75 -10.64 -8.74
C GLY A 69 -5.26 -11.00 -8.80
N THR A 70 -4.66 -10.58 -9.91
CA THR A 70 -3.27 -10.90 -10.28
C THR A 70 -2.28 -10.51 -9.17
N ALA A 71 -1.46 -11.47 -8.77
CA ALA A 71 -0.33 -11.28 -7.85
C ALA A 71 0.70 -12.40 -8.00
N LEU A 72 1.91 -12.18 -7.51
CA LEU A 72 2.94 -13.21 -7.35
C LEU A 72 2.78 -13.90 -5.99
N GLY A 73 1.59 -14.45 -5.74
CA GLY A 73 1.19 -15.02 -4.47
C GLY A 73 0.56 -14.02 -3.50
N ASP A 74 0.23 -14.49 -2.30
CA ASP A 74 -0.47 -13.73 -1.28
C ASP A 74 0.53 -13.10 -0.30
N VAL A 75 1.25 -12.09 -0.80
CA VAL A 75 2.34 -11.42 -0.09
C VAL A 75 1.80 -10.16 0.58
N TYR A 76 1.95 -10.03 1.89
CA TYR A 76 1.45 -8.86 2.64
C TYR A 76 2.60 -7.98 3.13
N THR A 77 2.61 -6.70 2.72
CA THR A 77 3.67 -5.76 3.08
C THR A 77 3.15 -4.36 3.40
N GLN A 78 4.00 -3.56 4.03
CA GLN A 78 3.67 -2.20 4.44
C GLN A 78 3.44 -1.24 3.26
N ASP A 79 4.19 -1.38 2.17
CA ASP A 79 4.03 -0.47 1.03
C ASP A 79 2.82 -0.85 0.18
N CYS A 80 2.55 -2.15 0.00
CA CYS A 80 1.30 -2.63 -0.59
C CYS A 80 0.08 -2.19 0.24
N PHE A 81 0.15 -2.23 1.57
CA PHE A 81 -0.92 -1.71 2.43
C PHE A 81 -1.10 -0.20 2.27
N SER A 82 -0.02 0.56 2.23
CA SER A 82 -0.10 2.01 2.04
C SER A 82 -0.68 2.37 0.68
N HIS A 83 -0.30 1.65 -0.37
CA HIS A 83 -0.82 1.82 -1.71
C HIS A 83 -2.33 1.53 -1.79
N ASP A 84 -2.79 0.38 -1.27
CA ASP A 84 -4.20 0.00 -1.32
C ASP A 84 -5.08 1.03 -0.63
N ILE A 85 -4.67 1.48 0.55
CA ILE A 85 -5.41 2.46 1.34
C ILE A 85 -5.39 3.82 0.65
N CYS A 86 -4.24 4.28 0.15
CA CYS A 86 -4.17 5.51 -0.62
C CYS A 86 -5.13 5.46 -1.81
N SER A 87 -5.06 4.37 -2.58
CA SER A 87 -5.80 4.19 -3.81
C SER A 87 -7.30 4.13 -3.55
N TYR A 88 -7.74 3.44 -2.49
CA TYR A 88 -9.15 3.38 -2.08
C TYR A 88 -9.72 4.77 -1.78
N PHE A 89 -9.03 5.55 -0.94
CA PHE A 89 -9.55 6.86 -0.49
C PHE A 89 -9.42 7.96 -1.55
N ASN A 90 -8.49 7.84 -2.50
CA ASN A 90 -8.28 8.85 -3.55
C ASN A 90 -8.90 8.46 -4.90
N ASN A 91 -9.59 7.30 -4.99
CA ASN A 91 -10.06 6.72 -6.24
C ASN A 91 -8.95 6.65 -7.30
N ALA A 92 -7.75 6.25 -6.87
CA ALA A 92 -6.55 6.36 -7.69
C ALA A 92 -6.62 5.47 -8.94
N SER A 93 -5.98 5.92 -10.01
CA SER A 93 -5.89 5.17 -11.28
C SER A 93 -4.62 5.55 -12.05
N GLY A 94 -4.16 4.67 -12.93
CA GLY A 94 -2.94 4.93 -13.73
C GLY A 94 -1.63 4.54 -13.05
N GLY A 95 -1.68 3.85 -11.90
CA GLY A 95 -0.52 3.27 -11.23
C GLY A 95 0.49 4.34 -10.81
N THR A 96 1.73 4.23 -11.30
CA THR A 96 2.84 5.14 -11.00
C THR A 96 2.59 6.61 -11.39
N SER A 97 1.71 6.84 -12.37
CA SER A 97 1.35 8.18 -12.84
C SER A 97 0.23 8.82 -12.03
N ASP A 98 -0.35 8.11 -11.06
CA ASP A 98 -1.41 8.67 -10.22
C ASP A 98 -0.84 9.82 -9.35
N PRO A 99 -1.44 11.02 -9.38
CA PRO A 99 -0.90 12.17 -8.69
C PRO A 99 -0.99 12.08 -7.16
N ASN A 100 -1.85 11.21 -6.61
CA ASN A 100 -2.00 11.03 -5.16
C ASN A 100 -1.28 9.78 -4.65
N CYS A 101 -1.26 8.71 -5.44
CA CYS A 101 -0.82 7.38 -4.99
C CYS A 101 0.32 6.80 -5.82
N GLY A 102 0.80 7.47 -6.87
CA GLY A 102 1.85 6.95 -7.76
C GLY A 102 3.17 6.68 -7.04
N ALA A 103 3.51 7.49 -6.04
CA ALA A 103 4.67 7.24 -5.17
C ALA A 103 4.49 5.96 -4.32
N ALA A 104 3.31 5.76 -3.74
CA ALA A 104 2.99 4.56 -2.98
C ALA A 104 2.92 3.31 -3.88
N TYR A 105 2.40 3.45 -5.09
CA TYR A 105 2.43 2.40 -6.10
C TYR A 105 3.88 2.01 -6.41
N ASN A 106 4.75 2.98 -6.72
CA ASN A 106 6.16 2.71 -7.02
C ASN A 106 6.87 1.98 -5.88
N ALA A 107 6.63 2.37 -4.63
CA ALA A 107 7.17 1.69 -3.45
C ALA A 107 6.63 0.26 -3.28
N ALA A 108 5.37 0.01 -3.68
CA ALA A 108 4.78 -1.33 -3.62
C ALA A 108 5.23 -2.27 -4.76
N VAL A 109 5.81 -1.73 -5.85
CA VAL A 109 6.21 -2.56 -7.00
C VAL A 109 7.31 -3.55 -6.62
N ASP A 110 8.37 -3.12 -5.93
CA ASP A 110 9.45 -4.02 -5.56
C ASP A 110 9.08 -4.97 -4.42
N ASP A 111 8.11 -4.60 -3.57
CA ASP A 111 7.49 -5.47 -2.57
C ASP A 111 6.82 -6.71 -3.15
N THR A 112 6.35 -6.66 -4.41
CA THR A 112 5.67 -7.80 -5.04
C THR A 112 6.60 -9.00 -5.21
N VAL A 113 7.84 -8.77 -5.64
CA VAL A 113 8.83 -9.84 -5.84
C VAL A 113 9.66 -10.04 -4.58
N LEU A 114 10.11 -8.95 -3.95
CA LEU A 114 11.00 -9.04 -2.79
C LEU A 114 10.25 -9.49 -1.53
N GLY A 115 8.96 -9.16 -1.38
CA GLY A 115 8.13 -9.68 -0.28
C GLY A 115 7.94 -11.19 -0.34
N ALA A 116 7.79 -11.77 -1.53
CA ALA A 116 7.76 -13.22 -1.70
C ALA A 116 9.09 -13.85 -1.26
N LEU A 117 10.23 -13.28 -1.69
CA LEU A 117 11.57 -13.76 -1.31
C LEU A 117 11.87 -13.60 0.19
N ASN A 118 11.29 -12.59 0.85
CA ASN A 118 11.41 -12.37 2.29
C ASN A 118 10.39 -13.17 3.12
N GLY A 119 9.57 -14.02 2.47
CA GLY A 119 8.64 -14.91 3.17
C GLY A 119 7.41 -14.20 3.75
N CYS A 120 7.00 -13.04 3.21
CA CYS A 120 5.79 -12.35 3.67
C CYS A 120 4.47 -13.02 3.20
N GLY A 121 4.55 -14.21 2.62
CA GLY A 121 3.42 -14.97 2.09
C GLY A 121 2.50 -15.51 3.18
N GLN A 122 1.19 -15.29 3.03
CA GLN A 122 0.15 -15.70 3.99
C GLN A 122 -1.12 -16.13 3.27
N THR A 123 -2.03 -16.83 3.96
CA THR A 123 -3.35 -17.16 3.40
C THR A 123 -4.26 -15.95 3.41
N ASN A 124 -4.91 -15.66 2.27
CA ASN A 124 -5.91 -14.60 2.19
C ASN A 124 -7.11 -14.87 3.12
N PRO A 125 -7.58 -13.87 3.87
CA PRO A 125 -8.80 -14.00 4.65
C PRO A 125 -10.05 -14.01 3.75
N SER A 126 -11.13 -14.62 4.23
CA SER A 126 -12.44 -14.63 3.56
C SER A 126 -13.42 -13.71 4.27
N ASN A 127 -13.14 -12.41 4.25
CA ASN A 127 -13.93 -11.39 4.95
C ASN A 127 -15.09 -10.90 4.07
N ALA A 128 -16.27 -10.71 4.67
CA ALA A 128 -17.34 -9.95 4.03
C ALA A 128 -16.93 -8.48 3.81
N VAL A 129 -17.52 -7.83 2.82
CA VAL A 129 -17.25 -6.40 2.54
C VAL A 129 -17.68 -5.54 3.73
N SER A 130 -16.74 -4.75 4.24
CA SER A 130 -16.96 -3.79 5.32
C SER A 130 -16.13 -2.54 5.06
N LYS A 131 -16.80 -1.46 4.62
CA LYS A 131 -16.15 -0.18 4.37
C LYS A 131 -15.61 0.44 5.68
N PRO A 132 -14.48 1.15 5.64
CA PRO A 132 -13.97 1.85 6.82
C PRO A 132 -14.91 2.99 7.21
N SER A 133 -15.09 3.20 8.52
CA SER A 133 -15.91 4.28 9.08
C SER A 133 -15.12 5.57 9.34
N THR A 134 -13.79 5.51 9.28
CA THR A 134 -12.89 6.63 9.47
C THR A 134 -12.27 7.08 8.16
N GLN A 135 -11.78 8.33 8.15
CA GLN A 135 -11.10 8.94 7.01
C GLN A 135 -9.61 9.13 7.30
N PRO A 136 -8.75 9.21 6.28
CA PRO A 136 -7.34 9.57 6.45
C PRO A 136 -7.15 10.96 7.05
N VAL A 137 -6.06 11.13 7.79
CA VAL A 137 -5.62 12.43 8.31
C VAL A 137 -4.43 12.90 7.48
N CYS A 138 -4.54 14.11 6.90
CA CYS A 138 -3.49 14.71 6.09
C CYS A 138 -3.04 16.06 6.67
N SER A 139 -1.73 16.20 6.90
CA SER A 139 -1.09 17.43 7.40
C SER A 139 -0.09 17.99 6.39
#